data_AF-A0A7J2HHQ6-F1
#
_entry.id   AF-A0A7J2HHQ6-F1
#
_cell.length_a   1.000
_cell.length_b   1.000
_cell.length_c   1.000
_cell.angle_alpha   90.00
_cell.angle_beta   90.00
_cell.angle_gamma   90.00
#
_symmetry.space_group_name_H-M   'P 1'
#
loop_
_entity.id
_entity.type
_entity.pdbx_description
1 polymer ?
#
loop_
_entity_poly.entity_id
_entity_poly.type
_entity_poly.pdbx_seq_one_letter_code
_entity_poly.pdbx_strand_id
1 'polypeptide(L)'
;VRGKLGELVKDLSHANARLELTSGKILIKVVGRGKRAEALVGTLRSVVRNMIIGVTQGFTYKLRVVASHFPISVKVQGDKVIIENFIGERNPRMAKIVGEGTRVEVRGEEVIVRGLDKEAVGQTAANIEQATRVRRKDLRKFLDGIYIYEKKVGVD
;
A
#
# COMPACT_ATOMS: atom_id res chain seq x y z
N VAL A 1 -8.10 -15.73 -5.28
CA VAL A 1 -8.99 -14.99 -6.23
C VAL A 1 -8.22 -14.83 -7.52
N ARG A 2 -8.78 -15.23 -8.67
CA ARG A 2 -8.12 -15.16 -9.99
C ARG A 2 -8.88 -14.19 -10.89
N GLY A 3 -8.16 -13.43 -11.71
CA GLY A 3 -8.71 -12.46 -12.65
C GLY A 3 -7.75 -12.13 -13.79
N LYS A 4 -8.10 -11.13 -14.60
CA LYS A 4 -7.37 -10.75 -15.82
C LYS A 4 -5.90 -10.38 -15.55
N LEU A 5 -5.64 -9.69 -14.44
CA LEU A 5 -4.31 -9.17 -14.11
C LEU A 5 -3.44 -10.18 -13.34
N GLY A 6 -4.02 -11.27 -12.84
CA GLY A 6 -3.29 -12.30 -12.10
C GLY A 6 -4.11 -13.00 -11.02
N GLU A 7 -3.40 -13.57 -10.05
CA GLU A 7 -3.96 -14.30 -8.92
C GLU A 7 -3.52 -13.65 -7.60
N LEU A 8 -4.43 -13.60 -6.62
CA LEU A 8 -4.17 -13.22 -5.24
C LEU A 8 -4.61 -14.33 -4.30
N VAL A 9 -3.71 -14.75 -3.41
CA VAL A 9 -3.96 -15.71 -2.35
C VAL A 9 -3.79 -15.01 -1.01
N LYS A 10 -4.74 -15.23 -0.09
CA LYS A 10 -4.67 -14.69 1.26
C LYS A 10 -5.20 -15.70 2.25
N ASP A 11 -4.44 -15.93 3.31
CA ASP A 11 -4.86 -16.77 4.42
C ASP A 11 -5.76 -15.97 5.38
N LEU A 12 -6.97 -16.49 5.59
CA LEU A 12 -7.99 -15.94 6.48
C LEU A 12 -8.41 -16.95 7.56
N SER A 13 -7.65 -18.04 7.74
CA SER A 13 -7.93 -19.10 8.71
C SER A 13 -7.97 -18.62 10.17
N HIS A 14 -7.21 -17.56 10.47
CA HIS A 14 -7.18 -16.90 11.78
C HIS A 14 -8.48 -16.15 12.11
N ALA A 15 -9.29 -15.80 11.10
CA ALA A 15 -10.58 -15.18 11.32
C ALA A 15 -11.58 -16.25 11.74
N ASN A 16 -12.38 -15.97 12.77
CA ASN A 16 -13.44 -16.88 13.23
C ASN A 16 -14.65 -16.89 12.26
N ALA A 17 -14.41 -17.24 11.00
CA ALA A 17 -15.35 -17.15 9.90
C ALA A 17 -15.12 -18.24 8.86
N ARG A 18 -16.20 -18.70 8.24
CA ARG A 18 -16.22 -19.64 7.13
C ARG A 18 -16.60 -18.90 5.85
N LEU A 19 -15.79 -19.06 4.81
CA LEU A 19 -16.09 -18.57 3.46
C LEU A 19 -16.57 -19.75 2.59
N GLU A 20 -17.70 -19.59 1.93
CA GLU A 20 -18.27 -20.57 1.00
C GLU A 20 -18.52 -19.90 -0.36
N LEU A 21 -18.19 -20.59 -1.45
CA LEU A 21 -18.49 -20.12 -2.81
C LEU A 21 -19.75 -20.84 -3.31
N THR A 22 -20.85 -20.10 -3.45
CA THR A 22 -22.14 -20.64 -3.88
C THR A 22 -22.68 -19.84 -5.06
N SER A 23 -22.83 -20.49 -6.22
CA SER A 23 -23.46 -19.90 -7.42
C SER A 23 -22.88 -18.54 -7.83
N GLY A 24 -21.54 -18.41 -7.82
CA GLY A 24 -20.83 -17.17 -8.17
C GLY A 24 -20.86 -16.08 -7.09
N LYS A 25 -21.44 -16.35 -5.92
CA LYS A 25 -21.43 -15.46 -4.75
C LYS A 25 -20.54 -16.04 -3.66
N ILE A 26 -19.84 -15.18 -2.93
CA ILE A 26 -19.03 -15.57 -1.77
C ILE A 26 -19.87 -15.29 -0.52
N LEU A 27 -20.24 -16.36 0.18
CA LEU A 27 -20.98 -16.32 1.44
C LEU A 27 -19.98 -16.32 2.60
N ILE A 28 -20.07 -15.32 3.48
CA ILE A 28 -19.21 -15.20 4.67
C ILE A 28 -20.08 -15.49 5.89
N LYS A 29 -19.78 -16.56 6.61
CA LYS A 29 -20.43 -16.97 7.86
C LYS A 29 -19.47 -16.77 9.02
N VAL A 30 -19.72 -15.79 9.89
CA VAL A 30 -18.91 -15.59 11.11
C VAL A 30 -19.46 -16.44 12.24
N VAL A 31 -18.57 -17.05 13.03
CA VAL A 31 -18.92 -17.81 14.23
C VAL A 31 -18.96 -16.85 15.42
N GLY A 32 -20.13 -16.77 16.06
CA GLY A 32 -20.38 -15.86 17.19
C GLY A 32 -21.55 -14.91 16.94
N ARG A 33 -21.89 -14.09 17.94
CA ARG A 33 -23.00 -13.12 17.89
C ARG A 33 -22.58 -11.76 18.43
N GLY A 34 -23.34 -10.73 18.09
CA GLY A 34 -23.15 -9.36 18.57
C GLY A 34 -22.22 -8.51 17.69
N LYS A 35 -21.97 -7.27 18.12
CA LYS A 35 -21.30 -6.21 17.32
C LYS A 35 -19.92 -6.61 16.78
N ARG A 36 -19.16 -7.42 17.52
CA ARG A 36 -17.83 -7.90 17.08
C ARG A 36 -17.93 -8.84 15.87
N ALA A 37 -18.93 -9.72 15.85
CA ALA A 37 -19.15 -10.63 14.73
C ALA A 37 -19.59 -9.86 13.47
N GLU A 38 -20.48 -8.87 13.61
CA GLU A 38 -20.91 -8.00 12.51
C GLU A 38 -19.75 -7.19 11.91
N ALA A 39 -18.90 -6.61 12.77
CA ALA A 39 -17.70 -5.90 12.33
C ALA A 39 -16.76 -6.82 11.53
N LEU A 40 -16.58 -8.07 11.98
CA LEU A 40 -15.75 -9.05 11.28
C LEU A 40 -16.29 -9.38 9.88
N VAL A 41 -17.62 -9.54 9.72
CA VAL A 41 -18.24 -9.73 8.41
C VAL A 41 -17.91 -8.56 7.47
N GLY A 42 -18.04 -7.32 7.97
CA GLY A 42 -17.74 -6.11 7.20
C GLY A 42 -16.28 -6.05 6.72
N THR A 43 -15.34 -6.39 7.60
CA THR A 43 -13.91 -6.45 7.30
C THR A 43 -13.62 -7.51 6.24
N LEU A 44 -14.07 -8.76 6.45
CA LEU A 44 -13.84 -9.85 5.50
C LEU A 44 -14.46 -9.58 4.13
N ARG A 45 -15.68 -9.04 4.09
CA ARG A 45 -16.32 -8.60 2.85
C ARG A 45 -15.47 -7.58 2.11
N SER A 46 -14.90 -6.62 2.83
CA SER A 46 -14.06 -5.56 2.27
C SER A 46 -12.73 -6.11 1.75
N VAL A 47 -12.10 -7.03 2.49
CA VAL A 47 -10.87 -7.72 2.06
C VAL A 47 -11.11 -8.48 0.76
N VAL A 48 -12.14 -9.34 0.71
CA VAL A 48 -12.47 -10.13 -0.48
C VAL A 48 -12.82 -9.22 -1.67
N ARG A 49 -13.60 -8.16 -1.44
CA ARG A 49 -13.94 -7.17 -2.48
C ARG A 49 -12.69 -6.49 -3.04
N ASN A 50 -11.76 -6.09 -2.17
CA ASN A 50 -10.50 -5.49 -2.60
C ASN A 50 -9.64 -6.47 -3.40
N MET A 51 -9.61 -7.76 -3.03
CA MET A 51 -8.90 -8.79 -3.81
C MET A 51 -9.50 -8.94 -5.21
N ILE A 52 -10.84 -8.95 -5.34
CA ILE A 52 -11.52 -9.02 -6.65
C ILE A 52 -11.20 -7.78 -7.50
N ILE A 53 -11.30 -6.58 -6.92
CA ILE A 53 -10.92 -5.33 -7.61
C ILE A 53 -9.45 -5.35 -8.01
N GLY A 54 -8.59 -5.86 -7.13
CA GLY A 54 -7.15 -5.99 -7.37
C GLY A 54 -6.80 -6.80 -8.61
N VAL A 55 -7.37 -8.00 -8.76
CA VAL A 55 -7.09 -8.86 -9.93
C VAL A 55 -7.80 -8.42 -11.21
N THR A 56 -8.74 -7.48 -11.13
CA THR A 56 -9.51 -6.99 -12.30
C THR A 56 -9.01 -5.64 -12.80
N GLN A 57 -8.72 -4.70 -11.89
CA GLN A 57 -8.34 -3.32 -12.18
C GLN A 57 -6.98 -2.94 -11.59
N GLY A 58 -6.59 -3.52 -10.45
CA GLY A 58 -5.38 -3.15 -9.71
C GLY A 58 -5.50 -1.84 -8.92
N PHE A 59 -4.42 -1.45 -8.25
CA PHE A 59 -4.35 -0.24 -7.41
C PHE A 59 -3.11 0.57 -7.74
N THR A 60 -3.26 1.90 -7.75
CA THR A 60 -2.17 2.87 -7.96
C THR A 60 -2.19 3.95 -6.89
N TYR A 61 -1.06 4.13 -6.21
CA TYR A 61 -0.85 5.20 -5.23
C TYR A 61 0.25 6.10 -5.79
N LYS A 62 -0.02 7.40 -5.89
CA LYS A 62 0.97 8.38 -6.33
C LYS A 62 1.44 9.20 -5.15
N LEU A 63 2.76 9.30 -5.03
CA LEU A 63 3.43 10.10 -4.05
C LEU A 63 4.23 11.20 -4.74
N ARG A 64 4.39 12.33 -4.07
CA ARG A 64 5.19 13.46 -4.54
C ARG A 64 6.33 13.72 -3.56
N VAL A 65 7.53 13.85 -4.11
CA VAL A 65 8.73 14.29 -3.42
C VAL A 65 8.62 15.81 -3.24
N VAL A 66 8.72 16.27 -2.00
CA VAL A 66 8.69 17.69 -1.65
C VAL A 66 9.99 18.01 -0.95
N ALA A 67 10.74 18.95 -1.51
CA ALA A 67 12.00 19.43 -0.97
C ALA A 67 12.04 20.96 -1.00
N SER A 68 12.57 21.57 0.05
CA SER A 68 12.68 23.02 0.18
C SER A 68 14.09 23.53 -0.13
N HIS A 69 15.10 22.91 0.47
CA HIS A 69 16.50 23.36 0.38
C HIS A 69 17.44 22.29 -0.16
N PHE A 70 17.31 21.05 0.33
CA PHE A 70 18.17 19.94 -0.09
C PHE A 70 17.44 19.08 -1.12
N PRO A 71 17.96 18.93 -2.36
CA PRO A 71 17.31 18.09 -3.36
C PRO A 71 17.33 16.63 -2.92
N ILE A 72 16.16 16.01 -2.85
CA ILE A 72 15.98 14.61 -2.46
C ILE A 72 16.06 13.74 -3.72
N SER A 73 16.92 12.71 -3.71
CA SER A 73 16.95 11.70 -4.77
C SER A 73 16.28 10.41 -4.32
N VAL A 74 15.43 9.84 -5.17
CA VAL A 74 14.71 8.60 -4.88
C VAL A 74 15.05 7.57 -5.95
N LYS A 75 15.47 6.37 -5.55
CA LYS A 75 15.83 5.27 -6.45
C LYS A 75 15.21 3.97 -5.97
N VAL A 76 14.88 3.07 -6.89
CA VAL A 76 14.42 1.72 -6.57
C VAL A 76 15.58 0.76 -6.74
N GLN A 77 15.90 0.01 -5.68
CA GLN A 77 16.94 -1.03 -5.71
C GLN A 77 16.38 -2.32 -5.12
N GLY A 78 16.17 -3.33 -5.98
CA GLY A 78 15.62 -4.62 -5.56
C GLY A 78 14.24 -4.47 -4.91
N ASP A 79 14.14 -4.90 -3.65
CA ASP A 79 12.92 -4.86 -2.83
C ASP A 79 12.80 -3.58 -1.97
N LYS A 80 13.58 -2.53 -2.26
CA LYS A 80 13.64 -1.31 -1.45
C LYS A 80 13.64 -0.05 -2.31
N VAL A 81 13.08 1.01 -1.74
CA VAL A 81 13.22 2.39 -2.21
C VAL A 81 14.30 3.07 -1.37
N ILE A 82 15.31 3.61 -2.03
CA ILE A 82 16.43 4.34 -1.43
C ILE A 82 16.18 5.83 -1.60
N ILE A 83 16.31 6.57 -0.50
CA ILE A 83 16.08 8.00 -0.41
C ILE A 83 17.39 8.64 0.04
N GLU A 84 18.03 9.38 -0.86
CA GLU A 84 19.33 10.01 -0.65
C GLU A 84 19.16 11.51 -0.41
N ASN A 85 20.10 12.09 0.35
CA ASN A 85 20.18 13.53 0.63
C ASN A 85 18.93 14.13 1.32
N PHE A 86 18.19 13.32 2.08
CA PHE A 86 17.04 13.79 2.85
C PHE A 86 17.48 14.79 3.93
N ILE A 87 17.10 16.06 3.80
CA ILE A 87 17.55 17.16 4.69
C ILE A 87 19.09 17.20 4.84
N GLY A 88 19.82 16.87 3.77
CA GLY A 88 21.29 16.88 3.79
C GLY A 88 21.93 15.71 4.54
N GLU A 89 21.19 14.65 4.85
CA GLU A 89 21.74 13.45 5.49
C GLU A 89 22.74 12.72 4.57
N ARG A 90 23.88 12.31 5.13
CA ARG A 90 24.90 11.51 4.40
C ARG A 90 24.49 10.06 4.22
N ASN A 91 23.75 9.51 5.17
CA ASN A 91 23.31 8.11 5.14
C ASN A 91 21.96 8.04 4.42
N PRO A 92 21.81 7.17 3.40
CA PRO A 92 20.54 7.01 2.73
C PRO A 92 19.50 6.38 3.65
N ARG A 93 18.24 6.82 3.50
CA ARG A 93 17.09 6.18 4.13
C ARG A 93 16.54 5.11 3.20
N MET A 94 15.93 4.07 3.78
CA MET A 94 15.38 2.96 3.01
C MET A 94 13.93 2.70 3.41
N ALA A 95 13.08 2.47 2.42
CA ALA A 95 11.72 2.00 2.59
C ALA A 95 11.55 0.64 1.91
N LYS A 96 10.99 -0.34 2.63
CA LYS A 96 10.78 -1.69 2.09
C LYS A 96 9.55 -1.71 1.18
N ILE A 97 9.71 -2.28 -0.01
CA ILE A 97 8.61 -2.66 -0.90
C ILE A 97 8.06 -3.99 -0.38
N VAL A 98 6.75 -4.04 -0.16
CA VAL A 98 6.08 -5.23 0.39
C VAL A 98 5.04 -5.74 -0.58
N GLY A 99 4.80 -7.05 -0.51
CA GLY A 99 3.84 -7.76 -1.33
C GLY A 99 4.39 -8.16 -2.70
N GLU A 100 4.05 -9.37 -3.09
CA GLU A 100 4.42 -9.91 -4.39
C GLU A 100 3.65 -9.18 -5.49
N GLY A 101 4.37 -8.78 -6.55
CA GLY A 101 3.79 -8.03 -7.66
C GLY A 101 3.55 -6.54 -7.39
N THR A 102 3.96 -6.00 -6.23
CA THR A 102 4.01 -4.56 -6.01
C THR A 102 5.24 -3.95 -6.69
N ARG A 103 5.01 -2.95 -7.55
CA ARG A 103 6.05 -2.25 -8.31
C ARG A 103 6.08 -0.79 -7.92
N VAL A 104 7.29 -0.23 -7.86
CA VAL A 104 7.52 1.19 -7.61
C VAL A 104 8.25 1.76 -8.81
N GLU A 105 7.76 2.88 -9.33
CA GLU A 105 8.37 3.63 -10.43
C GLU A 105 8.61 5.07 -9.99
N VAL A 106 9.78 5.63 -10.32
CA VAL A 106 10.13 7.02 -9.99
C VAL A 106 10.22 7.82 -11.29
N ARG A 107 9.44 8.91 -11.37
CA ARG A 107 9.36 9.81 -12.53
C ARG A 107 9.59 11.25 -12.08
N GLY A 108 10.86 11.68 -12.09
CA GLY A 108 11.23 13.00 -11.57
C GLY A 108 10.86 13.13 -10.09
N GLU A 109 9.93 14.02 -9.78
CA GLU A 109 9.43 14.27 -8.42
C GLU A 109 8.24 13.36 -8.02
N GLU A 110 7.79 12.48 -8.92
CA GLU A 110 6.70 11.55 -8.64
C GLU A 110 7.21 10.14 -8.34
N VAL A 111 6.63 9.51 -7.32
CA VAL A 111 6.84 8.09 -7.01
C VAL A 111 5.50 7.38 -7.13
N ILE A 112 5.42 6.42 -8.04
CA ILE A 112 4.19 5.72 -8.38
C ILE A 112 4.30 4.28 -7.88
N VAL A 113 3.41 3.89 -6.96
CA VAL A 113 3.34 2.53 -6.40
C VAL A 113 2.12 1.82 -6.99
N ARG A 114 2.33 0.67 -7.63
CA ARG A 114 1.31 -0.10 -8.34
C ARG A 114 1.30 -1.55 -7.89
N GLY A 115 0.14 -2.19 -7.90
CA GLY A 115 0.04 -3.61 -7.59
C GLY A 115 -1.39 -4.12 -7.55
N LEU A 116 -1.53 -5.43 -7.38
CA LEU A 116 -2.83 -6.11 -7.31
C LEU A 116 -3.39 -6.09 -5.89
N ASP A 117 -2.55 -6.28 -4.87
CA ASP A 117 -2.98 -6.26 -3.48
C ASP A 117 -2.97 -4.83 -2.93
N LYS A 118 -4.16 -4.35 -2.52
CA LYS A 118 -4.35 -3.02 -1.93
C LYS A 118 -3.54 -2.83 -0.65
N GLU A 119 -3.41 -3.88 0.17
CA GLU A 119 -2.69 -3.80 1.44
C GLU A 119 -1.19 -3.65 1.19
N ALA A 120 -0.63 -4.46 0.31
CA ALA A 120 0.77 -4.35 -0.11
C ALA A 120 1.12 -2.98 -0.72
N VAL A 121 0.29 -2.49 -1.65
CA VAL A 121 0.47 -1.18 -2.29
C VAL A 121 0.39 -0.06 -1.25
N GLY A 122 -0.63 -0.09 -0.39
CA GLY A 122 -0.83 0.91 0.66
C GLY A 122 0.30 0.90 1.70
N GLN A 123 0.76 -0.28 2.11
CA GLN A 123 1.85 -0.42 3.06
C GLN A 123 3.19 0.02 2.46
N THR A 124 3.46 -0.27 1.19
CA THR A 124 4.65 0.22 0.49
C THR A 124 4.66 1.74 0.43
N ALA A 125 3.55 2.36 0.03
CA ALA A 125 3.41 3.82 0.01
C ALA A 125 3.60 4.43 1.42
N ALA A 126 3.00 3.83 2.44
CA ALA A 126 3.17 4.27 3.83
C ALA A 126 4.60 4.12 4.33
N ASN A 127 5.32 3.05 3.95
CA ASN A 127 6.73 2.87 4.30
C ASN A 127 7.60 3.99 3.73
N ILE A 128 7.34 4.40 2.49
CA ILE A 128 8.07 5.50 1.83
C ILE A 128 7.83 6.82 2.58
N GLU A 129 6.57 7.16 2.85
CA GLU A 129 6.22 8.38 3.60
C GLU A 129 6.84 8.38 5.01
N GLN A 130 6.72 7.28 5.74
CA GLN A 130 7.29 7.15 7.10
C GLN A 130 8.82 7.18 7.10
N ALA A 131 9.48 6.67 6.06
CA ALA A 131 10.94 6.77 5.94
C ALA A 131 11.39 8.24 5.88
N THR A 132 10.58 9.13 5.31
CA THR A 132 10.84 10.58 5.29
C THR A 132 10.27 11.35 6.48
N ARG A 133 9.81 10.67 7.54
CA ARG A 133 9.33 11.38 8.72
C ARG A 133 10.47 12.15 9.39
N VAL A 134 10.33 13.46 9.46
CA VAL A 134 11.24 14.33 10.21
C VAL A 134 11.04 14.09 11.70
N ARG A 135 12.15 13.88 12.43
CA ARG A 135 12.15 13.69 13.88
C ARG A 135 12.98 14.78 14.53
N ARG A 136 12.64 15.15 15.78
CA ARG A 136 13.39 16.10 16.62
C ARG A 136 13.53 17.51 16.02
N LYS A 137 12.66 17.90 15.09
CA LYS A 137 12.55 19.26 14.51
C LYS A 137 11.08 19.68 14.45
N ASP A 138 10.83 20.98 14.30
CA ASP A 138 9.47 21.52 14.12
C ASP A 138 8.97 21.21 12.70
N LEU A 139 7.95 20.37 12.61
CA LEU A 139 7.34 19.95 11.34
C LEU A 139 6.76 21.12 10.56
N ARG A 140 6.36 22.22 11.21
CA ARG A 140 5.80 23.40 10.51
C ARG A 140 6.85 24.18 9.74
N LYS A 141 8.14 23.93 10.03
CA LYS A 141 9.27 24.56 9.35
C LYS A 141 10.00 23.58 8.41
N PHE A 142 10.03 22.30 8.77
CA PHE A 142 10.67 21.24 8.00
C PHE A 142 9.62 20.29 7.45
N LEU A 143 9.10 20.64 6.27
CA LEU A 143 8.04 19.92 5.54
C LEU A 143 8.59 19.04 4.41
N ASP A 144 9.91 18.91 4.29
CA ASP A 144 10.55 18.04 3.32
C ASP A 144 10.16 16.58 3.57
N GLY A 145 9.72 15.89 2.52
CA GLY A 145 9.17 14.55 2.63
C GLY A 145 8.61 14.00 1.33
N ILE A 146 8.17 12.74 1.37
CA ILE A 146 7.48 12.09 0.26
C ILE A 146 6.05 11.79 0.69
N TYR A 147 5.07 12.41 0.04
CA TYR A 147 3.68 12.40 0.50
C TYR A 147 2.75 11.74 -0.51
N ILE A 148 1.83 10.90 -0.02
CA ILE A 148 0.76 10.33 -0.84
C ILE A 148 -0.23 11.44 -1.19
N TYR A 149 -0.38 11.76 -2.48
CA TYR A 149 -1.32 12.79 -2.94
C TYR A 149 -2.53 12.19 -3.66
N GLU A 150 -2.43 10.98 -4.22
CA GLU A 150 -3.53 10.33 -4.93
C GLU A 150 -3.60 8.82 -4.61
N LYS A 151 -4.81 8.32 -4.39
CA LYS A 151 -5.11 6.89 -4.26
C LYS A 151 -6.18 6.53 -5.29
N LYS A 152 -5.83 5.73 -6.30
CA LYS A 152 -6.70 5.40 -7.42
C LYS A 152 -6.85 3.88 -7.57
N VAL A 153 -8.03 3.46 -8.01
CA VAL A 153 -8.28 2.09 -8.51
C VAL A 153 -8.00 2.06 -10.00
N GLY A 154 -7.21 1.10 -10.46
CA GLY A 154 -6.69 1.04 -11.82
C GLY A 154 -5.17 1.08 -11.87
N VAL A 155 -4.59 0.35 -12.82
CA VAL A 155 -3.19 0.47 -13.24
C VAL A 155 -3.21 1.26 -14.55
N ASP A 156 -2.96 2.57 -14.51
CA ASP A 156 -2.82 3.39 -15.73
C ASP A 156 -1.55 3.02 -16.52
#